data_AF-J0D433-F1
#
_entry.id   AF-J0D433-F1
#
_cell.length_a   1.000
_cell.length_b   1.000
_cell.length_c   1.000
_cell.angle_alpha   90.00
_cell.angle_beta   90.00
_cell.angle_gamma   90.00
#
_symmetry.space_group_name_H-M   'P 1'
#
loop_
_entity.id
_entity.type
_entity.pdbx_description
1 polymer ?
#
loop_
_entity_poly.entity_id
_entity_poly.type
_entity_poly.pdbx_seq_one_letter_code
_entity_poly.pdbx_strand_id
1 'polypeptide(L)'
;MFSKDNKVSMKRRVFAAAAAMLVTSALVVPAAAYAADNDQYTPADVPDELTTAVDEAKNAGITVTQSEDVKQPNQSASDKDYAAQVKALKELIEKAKANTEACTQAQGLAKKINDRVDELKAQYPKANVTTRSVTASDLAEYERQANNAGAENEAALNKYTTEKAEVDRHNADTKRVEDNLKNHSLYKDEASGIYVTGQWNPTGHGLGYYSKLTAHLVDAAKKGTVLFKETGWVPGSSAVKDANTKVIVNPTKASIPNGVNDSTISSGTPTALLTNVKVGTTFTITNAAEDDHGTMYDVKITVTAIDRSNLKPGTETADKSVNLVVGYENGSGKHRGILFDYMNANDITISATFLDKSGNPVRSLQAFAVGDVDFHQSSTVTFNQSNLDVMNPPNSQLTCSGKRCTANFMNNVDGFNEAPKGTFAASGVGTSLTYKHEAPNAIARDLTEFGLFGTGASLASDKIEYLPDPDLNLVKVSEPTCPAALTAAWHKNLVKVPPTPPTPPTPPTPNTPPAPPATPKKPQKKLARTGVGTFGVAAVSVILLLAAAGVLTVKIRAAKE
;
A
#
# COMPACT_ATOMS: atom_id res chain seq x y z
N MET A 1 -26.04 41.43 24.13
CA MET A 1 -26.72 42.63 23.61
C MET A 1 -26.08 42.96 22.27
N PHE A 2 -26.68 42.53 21.16
CA PHE A 2 -26.47 42.90 19.73
C PHE A 2 -27.39 41.93 18.94
N SER A 3 -28.66 42.31 18.76
CA SER A 3 -29.26 42.84 17.51
C SER A 3 -29.27 41.80 16.38
N LYS A 4 -30.36 41.04 16.22
CA LYS A 4 -31.55 41.29 15.38
C LYS A 4 -31.25 41.40 13.88
N ASP A 5 -31.80 40.39 13.19
CA ASP A 5 -32.50 40.47 11.91
C ASP A 5 -31.79 41.12 10.72
N ASN A 6 -31.18 40.26 9.90
CA ASN A 6 -31.25 40.42 8.44
C ASN A 6 -31.47 39.03 7.81
N LYS A 7 -32.73 38.58 7.78
CA LYS A 7 -33.14 37.47 6.90
C LYS A 7 -33.11 37.98 5.45
N VAL A 8 -31.92 38.00 4.87
CA VAL A 8 -31.78 37.97 3.41
C VAL A 8 -32.25 36.60 2.97
N SER A 9 -33.32 36.55 2.19
CA SER A 9 -33.73 35.38 1.43
C SER A 9 -32.57 34.97 0.53
N MET A 10 -31.71 34.06 1.00
CA MET A 10 -30.69 33.43 0.18
C MET A 10 -31.42 32.52 -0.81
N LYS A 11 -31.62 33.01 -2.04
CA LYS A 11 -31.90 32.14 -3.19
C LYS A 11 -30.80 31.07 -3.22
N ARG A 12 -31.13 29.82 -2.88
CA ARG A 12 -30.20 28.68 -2.99
C ARG A 12 -29.68 28.62 -4.43
N ARG A 13 -28.38 28.81 -4.62
CA ARG A 13 -27.67 28.68 -5.90
C ARG A 13 -27.25 27.21 -6.03
N VAL A 14 -27.91 26.46 -6.88
CA VAL A 14 -27.89 24.98 -6.86
C VAL A 14 -26.88 24.43 -7.86
N PHE A 15 -26.20 23.35 -7.49
CA PHE A 15 -25.44 22.48 -8.38
C PHE A 15 -26.15 21.15 -8.62
N ALA A 16 -25.91 20.55 -9.78
CA ALA A 16 -26.31 19.17 -9.98
C ALA A 16 -25.30 18.26 -9.24
N ALA A 17 -25.76 17.56 -8.20
CA ALA A 17 -24.97 16.48 -7.62
C ALA A 17 -24.73 15.41 -8.69
N ALA A 18 -23.52 14.88 -8.79
CA ALA A 18 -23.15 13.82 -9.74
C ALA A 18 -24.01 12.54 -9.62
N ALA A 19 -24.83 12.40 -8.57
CA ALA A 19 -25.75 11.28 -8.35
C ALA A 19 -27.25 11.62 -8.49
N ALA A 20 -27.64 12.87 -8.77
CA ALA A 20 -29.05 13.25 -8.94
C ALA A 20 -29.33 13.67 -10.38
N MET A 21 -29.35 12.68 -11.27
CA MET A 21 -29.82 12.83 -12.64
C MET A 21 -31.32 13.17 -12.67
N LEU A 22 -31.66 14.12 -13.54
CA LEU A 22 -32.99 14.50 -14.01
C LEU A 22 -34.00 15.01 -12.97
N VAL A 23 -33.99 16.34 -12.77
CA VAL A 23 -35.26 17.07 -12.64
C VAL A 23 -35.25 18.21 -13.65
N THR A 24 -35.68 17.93 -14.87
CA THR A 24 -36.11 18.97 -15.82
C THR A 24 -37.31 19.68 -15.19
N SER A 25 -37.05 20.82 -14.55
CA SER A 25 -38.12 21.70 -14.10
C SER A 25 -38.65 22.42 -15.34
N ALA A 26 -39.50 21.75 -16.11
CA ALA A 26 -40.26 22.41 -17.16
C ALA A 26 -41.28 23.33 -16.49
N LEU A 27 -41.05 24.65 -16.55
CA LEU A 27 -42.07 25.60 -16.14
C LEU A 27 -43.04 25.75 -17.31
N VAL A 28 -44.18 25.08 -17.22
CA VAL A 28 -45.33 25.31 -18.08
C VAL A 28 -46.22 26.29 -17.34
N VAL A 29 -46.45 27.48 -17.89
CA VAL A 29 -47.50 28.37 -17.36
C VAL A 29 -48.83 27.72 -17.71
N PRO A 30 -49.61 27.20 -16.73
CA PRO A 30 -50.86 26.53 -17.03
C PRO A 30 -51.87 27.56 -17.53
N ALA A 31 -52.32 27.39 -18.77
CA ALA A 31 -53.39 28.18 -19.35
C ALA A 31 -54.73 27.82 -18.70
N ALA A 32 -55.48 28.83 -18.24
CA ALA A 32 -56.91 28.67 -17.97
C ALA A 32 -57.66 28.61 -19.31
N ALA A 33 -57.69 27.42 -19.93
CA ALA A 33 -58.33 27.25 -21.23
C ALA A 33 -59.86 27.43 -21.14
N TYR A 34 -60.39 28.33 -21.96
CA TYR A 34 -61.83 28.49 -22.14
C TYR A 34 -62.35 27.42 -23.12
N ALA A 35 -63.34 26.62 -22.70
CA ALA A 35 -64.01 25.65 -23.57
C ALA A 35 -65.37 26.20 -24.01
N ALA A 36 -65.48 26.60 -25.28
CA ALA A 36 -66.76 26.66 -25.99
C ALA A 36 -66.53 26.55 -27.50
N ASP A 37 -67.21 25.58 -28.08
CA ASP A 37 -67.26 25.23 -29.52
C ASP A 37 -68.26 26.17 -30.21
N ASN A 38 -67.82 26.88 -31.27
CA ASN A 38 -68.50 27.88 -32.14
C ASN A 38 -68.07 29.35 -32.06
N ASP A 39 -67.09 29.72 -31.24
CA ASP A 39 -66.57 31.11 -31.22
C ASP A 39 -65.46 31.32 -32.27
N GLN A 40 -65.51 32.44 -33.01
CA GLN A 40 -64.39 32.90 -33.83
C GLN A 40 -63.32 33.56 -32.95
N TYR A 41 -62.04 33.28 -33.23
CA TYR A 41 -60.90 33.84 -32.51
C TYR A 41 -59.90 34.47 -33.50
N THR A 42 -59.24 35.54 -33.08
CA THR A 42 -58.13 36.18 -33.81
C THR A 42 -56.86 36.23 -32.95
N PRO A 43 -55.66 36.33 -33.53
CA PRO A 43 -54.43 36.54 -32.76
C PRO A 43 -54.56 37.74 -31.82
N ALA A 44 -54.13 37.58 -30.58
CA ALA A 44 -53.98 38.69 -29.64
C ALA A 44 -52.73 39.52 -30.00
N ASP A 45 -52.74 40.80 -29.64
CA ASP A 45 -51.53 41.63 -29.76
C ASP A 45 -50.48 41.13 -28.76
N VAL A 46 -49.35 40.62 -29.28
CA VAL A 46 -48.23 40.14 -28.47
C VAL A 46 -47.41 41.35 -28.01
N PRO A 47 -47.23 41.58 -26.70
CA PRO A 47 -46.42 42.69 -26.22
C PRO A 47 -44.93 42.46 -26.52
N ASP A 48 -44.22 43.53 -26.91
CA ASP A 48 -42.77 43.49 -27.15
C ASP A 48 -41.98 42.98 -25.94
N GLU A 49 -42.51 43.19 -24.73
CA GLU A 49 -41.91 42.70 -23.49
C GLU A 49 -41.85 41.17 -23.42
N LEU A 50 -42.83 40.45 -23.97
CA LEU A 50 -42.80 38.99 -24.04
C LEU A 50 -41.73 38.49 -25.02
N THR A 51 -41.67 39.10 -26.20
CA THR A 51 -40.64 38.78 -27.20
C THR A 51 -39.23 39.05 -26.65
N THR A 52 -39.06 40.18 -25.96
CA THR A 52 -37.80 40.54 -25.28
C THR A 52 -37.42 39.53 -24.21
N ALA A 53 -38.37 39.14 -23.33
CA ALA A 53 -38.12 38.15 -22.29
C ALA A 53 -37.76 36.76 -22.86
N VAL A 54 -38.34 36.37 -23.99
CA VAL A 54 -37.99 35.13 -24.71
C VAL A 54 -36.56 35.18 -25.23
N ASP A 55 -36.14 36.29 -25.84
CA ASP A 55 -34.78 36.42 -26.37
C ASP A 55 -33.74 36.57 -25.26
N GLU A 56 -34.03 37.30 -24.19
CA GLU A 56 -33.20 37.34 -22.98
C GLU A 56 -33.03 35.95 -22.34
N ALA A 57 -34.09 35.13 -22.33
CA ALA A 57 -34.01 33.76 -21.84
C ALA A 57 -33.09 32.89 -22.70
N LYS A 58 -33.19 32.96 -24.03
CA LYS A 58 -32.26 32.27 -24.93
C LYS A 58 -30.82 32.72 -24.70
N ASN A 59 -30.59 34.02 -24.58
CA ASN A 59 -29.26 34.59 -24.32
C ASN A 59 -28.69 34.17 -22.96
N ALA A 60 -29.55 33.90 -21.97
CA ALA A 60 -29.16 33.32 -20.67
C ALA A 60 -28.93 31.80 -20.71
N GLY A 61 -28.94 31.18 -21.90
CA GLY A 61 -28.72 29.74 -22.08
C GLY A 61 -29.94 28.86 -21.75
N ILE A 62 -31.13 29.46 -21.63
CA ILE A 62 -32.39 28.73 -21.43
C ILE A 62 -32.86 28.21 -22.79
N THR A 63 -33.21 26.94 -22.87
CA THR A 63 -33.88 26.39 -24.05
C THR A 63 -35.35 26.82 -24.01
N VAL A 64 -35.74 27.72 -24.91
CA VAL A 64 -37.10 28.27 -24.97
C VAL A 64 -37.87 27.72 -26.16
N THR A 65 -39.06 27.15 -25.94
CA THR A 65 -39.94 26.62 -26.99
C THR A 65 -41.29 27.34 -27.01
N GLN A 66 -41.84 27.59 -28.21
CA GLN A 66 -43.22 28.07 -28.32
C GLN A 66 -44.17 26.86 -28.28
N SER A 67 -45.09 26.83 -27.32
CA SER A 67 -46.20 25.88 -27.26
C SER A 67 -47.39 26.35 -28.10
N GLU A 68 -48.41 25.51 -28.22
CA GLU A 68 -49.64 25.84 -28.95
C GLU A 68 -50.31 27.12 -28.42
N ASP A 69 -51.00 27.81 -29.31
CA ASP A 69 -51.68 29.06 -28.97
C ASP A 69 -52.87 28.81 -28.02
N VAL A 70 -53.06 29.71 -27.05
CA VAL A 70 -54.05 29.57 -25.98
C VAL A 70 -55.25 30.50 -26.21
N LYS A 71 -56.45 29.97 -26.07
CA LYS A 71 -57.69 30.77 -26.23
C LYS A 71 -57.99 31.59 -24.97
N GLN A 72 -58.17 32.89 -25.13
CA GLN A 72 -58.47 33.86 -24.10
C GLN A 72 -59.81 34.59 -24.38
N PRO A 73 -60.56 34.97 -23.33
CA PRO A 73 -61.89 35.58 -23.49
C PRO A 73 -61.85 37.02 -24.05
N ASN A 74 -60.75 37.75 -23.88
CA ASN A 74 -60.53 39.11 -24.41
C ASN A 74 -59.06 39.52 -24.30
N GLN A 75 -58.71 40.68 -24.86
CA GLN A 75 -57.35 41.22 -24.82
C GLN A 75 -56.83 41.44 -23.39
N SER A 76 -57.67 41.91 -22.46
CA SER A 76 -57.24 42.12 -21.06
C SER A 76 -56.83 40.82 -20.35
N ALA A 77 -57.48 39.70 -20.65
CA ALA A 77 -57.09 38.39 -20.14
C ALA A 77 -55.78 37.90 -20.80
N SER A 78 -55.61 38.16 -22.10
CA SER A 78 -54.36 37.91 -22.82
C SER A 78 -53.18 38.71 -22.25
N ASP A 79 -53.37 39.99 -21.94
CA ASP A 79 -52.33 40.85 -21.37
C ASP A 79 -51.87 40.36 -19.99
N LYS A 80 -52.81 39.87 -19.16
CA LYS A 80 -52.49 39.28 -17.85
C LYS A 80 -51.71 37.97 -17.97
N ASP A 81 -52.09 37.13 -18.93
CA ASP A 81 -51.38 35.90 -19.22
C ASP A 81 -49.95 36.18 -19.73
N TYR A 82 -49.80 37.09 -20.69
CA TYR A 82 -48.49 37.52 -21.18
C TYR A 82 -47.62 38.12 -20.08
N ALA A 83 -48.18 38.94 -19.18
CA ALA A 83 -47.46 39.45 -18.01
C ALA A 83 -47.00 38.33 -17.06
N ALA A 84 -47.80 37.27 -16.88
CA ALA A 84 -47.42 36.10 -16.10
C ALA A 84 -46.29 35.28 -16.77
N GLN A 85 -46.36 35.09 -18.09
CA GLN A 85 -45.30 34.46 -18.88
C GLN A 85 -43.98 35.24 -18.78
N VAL A 86 -44.04 36.58 -18.93
CA VAL A 86 -42.88 37.47 -18.76
C VAL A 86 -42.27 37.32 -17.36
N LYS A 87 -43.09 37.36 -16.31
CA LYS A 87 -42.61 37.21 -14.92
C LYS A 87 -41.92 35.87 -14.70
N ALA A 88 -42.51 34.78 -15.19
CA ALA A 88 -41.94 33.44 -15.10
C ALA A 88 -40.59 33.32 -15.84
N LEU A 89 -40.50 33.89 -17.06
CA LEU A 89 -39.25 33.92 -17.84
C LEU A 89 -38.17 34.72 -17.11
N LYS A 90 -38.49 35.90 -16.56
CA LYS A 90 -37.55 36.71 -15.77
C LYS A 90 -37.04 35.98 -14.54
N GLU A 91 -37.89 35.25 -13.81
CA GLU A 91 -37.47 34.44 -12.67
C GLU A 91 -36.53 33.30 -13.07
N LEU A 92 -36.77 32.65 -14.22
CA LEU A 92 -35.90 31.61 -14.78
C LEU A 92 -34.56 32.18 -15.27
N ILE A 93 -34.56 33.34 -15.92
CA ILE A 93 -33.34 34.05 -16.36
C ILE A 93 -32.42 34.30 -15.16
N GLU A 94 -32.97 34.84 -14.07
CA GLU A 94 -32.19 35.11 -12.86
C GLU A 94 -31.66 33.83 -12.21
N LYS A 95 -32.42 32.73 -12.27
CA LYS A 95 -31.96 31.41 -11.82
C LYS A 95 -30.83 30.86 -12.72
N ALA A 96 -30.95 30.99 -14.04
CA ALA A 96 -29.93 30.54 -15.00
C ALA A 96 -28.61 31.29 -14.82
N LYS A 97 -28.67 32.63 -14.67
CA LYS A 97 -27.50 33.46 -14.38
C LYS A 97 -26.84 33.05 -13.07
N ALA A 98 -27.61 32.88 -12.00
CA ALA A 98 -27.08 32.49 -10.69
C ALA A 98 -26.43 31.09 -10.69
N ASN A 99 -27.01 30.13 -11.42
CA ASN A 99 -26.44 28.79 -11.60
C ASN A 99 -25.12 28.82 -12.38
N THR A 100 -25.06 29.63 -13.44
CA THR A 100 -23.85 29.81 -14.26
C THR A 100 -22.74 30.42 -13.43
N GLU A 101 -23.03 31.52 -12.73
CA GLU A 101 -22.07 32.21 -11.87
C GLU A 101 -21.52 31.28 -10.78
N ALA A 102 -22.40 30.54 -10.10
CA ALA A 102 -22.00 29.55 -9.12
C ALA A 102 -21.07 28.49 -9.75
N CYS A 103 -21.41 27.97 -10.93
CA CYS A 103 -20.62 26.90 -11.54
C CYS A 103 -19.21 27.37 -11.88
N THR A 104 -19.09 28.56 -12.47
CA THR A 104 -17.79 29.17 -12.77
C THR A 104 -16.95 29.39 -11.51
N GLN A 105 -17.56 29.85 -10.41
CA GLN A 105 -16.86 30.01 -9.13
C GLN A 105 -16.37 28.67 -8.56
N ALA A 106 -17.23 27.65 -8.58
CA ALA A 106 -16.89 26.32 -8.09
C ALA A 106 -15.79 25.65 -8.93
N GLN A 107 -15.87 25.74 -10.27
CA GLN A 107 -14.82 25.26 -11.18
C GLN A 107 -13.49 26.00 -10.97
N GLY A 108 -13.54 27.31 -10.80
CA GLY A 108 -12.35 28.12 -10.51
C GLY A 108 -11.66 27.72 -9.20
N LEU A 109 -12.45 27.44 -8.15
CA LEU A 109 -11.91 26.95 -6.88
C LEU A 109 -11.32 25.55 -7.00
N ALA A 110 -12.02 24.63 -7.68
CA ALA A 110 -11.53 23.28 -7.95
C ALA A 110 -10.16 23.32 -8.65
N LYS A 111 -10.08 24.13 -9.70
CA LYS A 111 -8.86 24.35 -10.47
C LYS A 111 -7.73 24.88 -9.59
N LYS A 112 -7.99 25.92 -8.78
CA LYS A 112 -6.98 26.50 -7.88
C LYS A 112 -6.39 25.46 -6.91
N ILE A 113 -7.23 24.62 -6.31
CA ILE A 113 -6.78 23.57 -5.39
C ILE A 113 -5.99 22.49 -6.15
N ASN A 114 -6.49 22.06 -7.30
CA ASN A 114 -5.85 21.01 -8.09
C ASN A 114 -4.50 21.46 -8.68
N ASP A 115 -4.41 22.70 -9.16
CA ASP A 115 -3.16 23.31 -9.63
C ASP A 115 -2.13 23.37 -8.49
N ARG A 116 -2.55 23.76 -7.28
CA ARG A 116 -1.68 23.74 -6.09
C ARG A 116 -1.17 22.34 -5.77
N VAL A 117 -2.01 21.32 -5.89
CA VAL A 117 -1.59 19.92 -5.71
C VAL A 117 -0.58 19.51 -6.80
N ASP A 118 -0.77 19.95 -8.04
CA ASP A 118 0.18 19.68 -9.13
C ASP A 118 1.54 20.36 -8.91
N GLU A 119 1.56 21.61 -8.44
CA GLU A 119 2.78 22.30 -8.02
C GLU A 119 3.51 21.53 -6.91
N LEU A 120 2.78 21.08 -5.89
CA LEU A 120 3.36 20.32 -4.78
C LEU A 120 3.87 18.96 -5.27
N LYS A 121 3.16 18.27 -6.16
CA LYS A 121 3.63 17.01 -6.75
C LYS A 121 4.89 17.19 -7.60
N ALA A 122 5.03 18.33 -8.27
CA ALA A 122 6.25 18.67 -9.01
C ALA A 122 7.44 18.92 -8.06
N GLN A 123 7.22 19.59 -6.93
CA GLN A 123 8.24 19.82 -5.90
C GLN A 123 8.58 18.55 -5.10
N TYR A 124 7.58 17.69 -4.89
CA TYR A 124 7.69 16.44 -4.12
C TYR A 124 7.24 15.25 -5.00
N PRO A 125 8.10 14.75 -5.91
CA PRO A 125 7.74 13.73 -6.89
C PRO A 125 7.21 12.41 -6.31
N LYS A 126 7.54 12.09 -5.06
CA LYS A 126 7.03 10.90 -4.35
C LYS A 126 5.67 11.10 -3.66
N ALA A 127 5.10 12.30 -3.66
CA ALA A 127 3.83 12.56 -3.00
C ALA A 127 2.68 11.72 -3.59
N ASN A 128 1.87 11.11 -2.75
CA ASN A 128 0.70 10.34 -3.20
C ASN A 128 -0.46 11.30 -3.44
N VAL A 129 -1.09 11.24 -4.62
CA VAL A 129 -2.21 12.11 -4.98
C VAL A 129 -3.46 11.27 -5.15
N THR A 130 -4.53 11.66 -4.47
CA THR A 130 -5.86 11.06 -4.62
C THR A 130 -6.86 12.12 -5.06
N THR A 131 -8.02 11.70 -5.58
CA THR A 131 -9.11 12.61 -5.95
C THR A 131 -10.32 12.35 -5.08
N ARG A 132 -10.84 13.40 -4.45
CA ARG A 132 -12.07 13.37 -3.67
C ARG A 132 -13.24 13.85 -4.52
N SER A 133 -14.25 13.00 -4.66
CA SER A 133 -15.53 13.38 -5.25
C SER A 133 -16.27 14.34 -4.31
N VAL A 134 -16.69 15.49 -4.83
CA VAL A 134 -17.47 16.50 -4.08
C VAL A 134 -18.92 16.42 -4.55
N THR A 135 -19.83 16.02 -3.66
CA THR A 135 -21.28 15.86 -3.95
C THR A 135 -22.09 17.02 -3.37
N ALA A 136 -21.67 18.25 -3.63
CA ALA A 136 -22.35 19.44 -3.14
C ALA A 136 -23.57 19.79 -4.00
N SER A 137 -24.67 20.19 -3.34
CA SER A 137 -25.91 20.63 -4.00
C SER A 137 -25.99 22.15 -4.16
N ASP A 138 -25.09 22.92 -3.56
CA ASP A 138 -24.97 24.36 -3.72
C ASP A 138 -23.52 24.84 -3.56
N LEU A 139 -23.29 26.12 -3.86
CA LEU A 139 -21.96 26.73 -3.83
C LEU A 139 -21.33 26.78 -2.44
N ALA A 140 -22.11 27.12 -1.42
CA ALA A 140 -21.57 27.23 -0.06
C ALA A 140 -21.03 25.87 0.42
N GLU A 141 -21.75 24.79 0.13
CA GLU A 141 -21.32 23.45 0.48
C GLU A 141 -20.12 22.98 -0.36
N TYR A 142 -20.08 23.33 -1.66
CA TYR A 142 -18.92 23.03 -2.50
C TYR A 142 -17.67 23.73 -1.98
N GLU A 143 -17.75 25.02 -1.72
CA GLU A 143 -16.65 25.83 -1.19
C GLU A 143 -16.15 25.28 0.14
N ARG A 144 -17.06 24.89 1.04
CA ARG A 144 -16.69 24.28 2.32
C ARG A 144 -15.89 22.99 2.12
N GLN A 145 -16.38 22.05 1.30
CA GLN A 145 -15.70 20.77 1.09
C GLN A 145 -14.37 20.94 0.33
N ALA A 146 -14.34 21.83 -0.67
CA ALA A 146 -13.13 22.09 -1.46
C ALA A 146 -12.07 22.81 -0.62
N ASN A 147 -12.43 23.86 0.13
CA ASN A 147 -11.49 24.55 1.02
C ASN A 147 -10.98 23.64 2.14
N ASN A 148 -11.80 22.72 2.65
CA ASN A 148 -11.33 21.71 3.60
C ASN A 148 -10.24 20.83 2.97
N ALA A 149 -10.41 20.37 1.73
CA ALA A 149 -9.35 19.61 1.03
C ALA A 149 -8.07 20.45 0.83
N GLY A 150 -8.22 21.75 0.49
CA GLY A 150 -7.09 22.67 0.42
C GLY A 150 -6.35 22.83 1.76
N ALA A 151 -7.09 23.00 2.86
CA ALA A 151 -6.53 23.11 4.20
C ALA A 151 -5.85 21.80 4.65
N GLU A 152 -6.44 20.64 4.32
CA GLU A 152 -5.84 19.32 4.56
C GLU A 152 -4.50 19.18 3.83
N ASN A 153 -4.41 19.63 2.57
CA ASN A 153 -3.15 19.59 1.81
C ASN A 153 -2.05 20.45 2.45
N GLU A 154 -2.36 21.66 2.89
CA GLU A 154 -1.38 22.54 3.54
C GLU A 154 -0.97 22.00 4.93
N ALA A 155 -1.91 21.41 5.68
CA ALA A 155 -1.60 20.73 6.94
C ALA A 155 -0.71 19.49 6.70
N ALA A 156 -1.01 18.70 5.67
CA ALA A 156 -0.19 17.54 5.28
C ALA A 156 1.22 17.96 4.85
N LEU A 157 1.36 19.06 4.12
CA LEU A 157 2.65 19.62 3.74
C LEU A 157 3.45 20.10 4.96
N ASN A 158 2.82 20.81 5.89
CA ASN A 158 3.49 21.28 7.11
C ASN A 158 3.96 20.10 7.99
N LYS A 159 3.13 19.07 8.11
CA LYS A 159 3.50 17.83 8.80
C LYS A 159 4.68 17.15 8.10
N TYR A 160 4.58 16.92 6.79
CA TYR A 160 5.62 16.29 5.99
C TYR A 160 6.96 17.02 6.10
N THR A 161 6.97 18.35 5.97
CA THR A 161 8.21 19.15 6.02
C THR A 161 8.87 19.12 7.39
N THR A 162 8.08 19.11 8.47
CA THR A 162 8.58 18.96 9.84
C THR A 162 9.19 17.57 10.04
N GLU A 163 8.45 16.52 9.70
CA GLU A 163 8.93 15.12 9.82
C GLU A 163 10.16 14.88 8.94
N LYS A 164 10.18 15.44 7.72
CA LYS A 164 11.30 15.32 6.79
C LYS A 164 12.57 15.96 7.36
N ALA A 165 12.46 17.12 8.01
CA ALA A 165 13.60 17.77 8.64
C ALA A 165 14.18 16.95 9.81
N GLU A 166 13.33 16.25 10.57
CA GLU A 166 13.77 15.35 11.63
C GLU A 166 14.43 14.09 11.07
N VAL A 167 13.81 13.46 10.06
CA VAL A 167 14.36 12.31 9.34
C VAL A 167 15.71 12.64 8.72
N ASP A 168 15.85 13.80 8.08
CA ASP A 168 17.11 14.24 7.46
C ASP A 168 18.21 14.44 8.50
N ARG A 169 17.87 15.02 9.65
CA ARG A 169 18.82 15.17 10.77
C ARG A 169 19.28 13.82 11.31
N HIS A 170 18.34 12.93 11.59
CA HIS A 170 18.64 11.56 12.06
C HIS A 170 19.51 10.81 11.05
N ASN A 171 19.16 10.88 9.77
CA ASN A 171 19.89 10.18 8.71
C ASN A 171 21.28 10.78 8.48
N ALA A 172 21.46 12.09 8.65
CA ALA A 172 22.78 12.73 8.62
C ALA A 172 23.65 12.30 9.82
N ASP A 173 23.07 12.22 11.02
CA ASP A 173 23.76 11.72 12.21
C ASP A 173 24.13 10.23 12.06
N THR A 174 23.20 9.43 11.56
CA THR A 174 23.39 8.00 11.25
C THR A 174 24.53 7.82 10.24
N LYS A 175 24.55 8.63 9.18
CA LYS A 175 25.63 8.61 8.18
C LYS A 175 26.99 8.97 8.79
N ARG A 176 27.04 9.94 9.71
CA ARG A 176 28.26 10.29 10.43
C ARG A 176 28.75 9.13 11.31
N VAL A 177 27.84 8.43 11.99
CA VAL A 177 28.18 7.23 12.76
C VAL A 177 28.70 6.12 11.84
N GLU A 178 28.01 5.83 10.73
CA GLU A 178 28.46 4.84 9.74
C GLU A 178 29.85 5.17 9.19
N ASP A 179 30.12 6.42 8.83
CA ASP A 179 31.43 6.85 8.34
C ASP A 179 32.52 6.72 9.42
N ASN A 180 32.18 7.00 10.67
CA ASN A 180 33.09 6.77 11.79
C ASN A 180 33.41 5.29 11.96
N LEU A 181 32.41 4.41 11.86
CA LEU A 181 32.58 2.96 11.94
C LEU A 181 33.47 2.45 10.79
N LYS A 182 33.24 2.89 9.55
CA LYS A 182 34.06 2.52 8.38
C LYS A 182 35.55 2.79 8.58
N ASN A 183 35.88 3.88 9.28
CA ASN A 183 37.25 4.33 9.46
C ASN A 183 37.94 3.79 10.72
N HIS A 184 37.18 3.37 11.74
CA HIS A 184 37.73 2.98 13.04
C HIS A 184 37.43 1.53 13.47
N SER A 185 36.84 0.73 12.58
CA SER A 185 36.61 -0.69 12.87
C SER A 185 37.91 -1.50 12.84
N LEU A 186 38.02 -2.45 13.77
CA LEU A 186 39.06 -3.48 13.77
C LEU A 186 38.81 -4.50 12.65
N TYR A 187 37.54 -4.84 12.42
CA TYR A 187 37.08 -5.77 11.40
C TYR A 187 35.82 -5.22 10.74
N LYS A 188 35.66 -5.39 9.43
CA LYS A 188 34.48 -4.88 8.72
C LYS A 188 34.13 -5.70 7.48
N ASP A 189 32.83 -5.77 7.22
CA ASP A 189 32.23 -6.23 5.96
C ASP A 189 31.25 -5.14 5.50
N GLU A 190 31.76 -4.19 4.74
CA GLU A 190 31.00 -3.01 4.31
C GLU A 190 29.81 -3.38 3.43
N ALA A 191 29.92 -4.46 2.64
CA ALA A 191 28.85 -4.92 1.76
C ALA A 191 27.63 -5.42 2.56
N SER A 192 27.88 -5.98 3.75
CA SER A 192 26.85 -6.45 4.67
C SER A 192 26.51 -5.45 5.77
N GLY A 193 27.21 -4.31 5.84
CA GLY A 193 27.03 -3.28 6.85
C GLY A 193 27.53 -3.65 8.25
N ILE A 194 28.48 -4.58 8.36
CA ILE A 194 29.00 -5.06 9.65
C ILE A 194 30.32 -4.37 9.98
N TYR A 195 30.42 -3.88 11.21
CA TYR A 195 31.59 -3.16 11.73
C TYR A 195 31.87 -3.64 13.16
N VAL A 196 33.09 -4.10 13.44
CA VAL A 196 33.47 -4.49 14.81
C VAL A 196 34.48 -3.47 15.35
N THR A 197 34.14 -2.84 16.46
CA THR A 197 34.97 -1.82 17.12
C THR A 197 35.37 -2.25 18.53
N GLY A 198 36.20 -1.41 19.18
CA GLY A 198 36.64 -1.61 20.55
C GLY A 198 38.09 -2.09 20.63
N GLN A 199 38.40 -2.89 21.65
CA GLN A 199 39.73 -3.48 21.83
C GLN A 199 39.65 -4.78 22.63
N TRP A 200 40.64 -5.65 22.49
CA TRP A 200 40.80 -6.84 23.33
C TRP A 200 41.01 -6.45 24.80
N ASN A 201 40.48 -7.25 25.74
CA ASN A 201 40.60 -7.00 27.17
C ASN A 201 41.61 -7.98 27.83
N PRO A 202 42.92 -7.69 27.86
CA PRO A 202 43.93 -8.63 28.33
C PRO A 202 43.86 -8.96 29.82
N THR A 203 43.14 -8.16 30.61
CA THR A 203 42.89 -8.42 32.04
C THR A 203 41.55 -9.14 32.27
N GLY A 204 40.79 -9.41 31.22
CA GLY A 204 39.56 -10.20 31.30
C GLY A 204 39.91 -11.68 31.36
N HIS A 205 39.25 -12.41 32.25
CA HIS A 205 39.37 -13.86 32.36
C HIS A 205 38.25 -14.54 31.58
N GLY A 206 38.59 -15.67 30.93
CA GLY A 206 37.68 -16.38 30.04
C GLY A 206 37.01 -15.45 29.03
N LEU A 207 35.69 -15.54 28.90
CA LEU A 207 34.91 -14.71 27.97
C LEU A 207 34.98 -13.20 28.27
N GLY A 208 35.38 -12.81 29.48
CA GLY A 208 35.67 -11.42 29.83
C GLY A 208 36.77 -10.78 28.96
N TYR A 209 37.58 -11.59 28.25
CA TYR A 209 38.56 -11.13 27.27
C TYR A 209 37.91 -10.40 26.08
N TYR A 210 36.71 -10.80 25.68
CA TYR A 210 35.96 -10.24 24.54
C TYR A 210 35.04 -9.06 24.89
N SER A 211 34.87 -8.79 26.19
CA SER A 211 33.87 -7.84 26.74
C SER A 211 33.95 -6.39 26.24
N LYS A 212 35.08 -5.99 25.66
CA LYS A 212 35.32 -4.63 25.14
C LYS A 212 35.19 -4.52 23.62
N LEU A 213 34.73 -5.58 22.95
CA LEU A 213 34.38 -5.56 21.54
C LEU A 213 32.89 -5.30 21.36
N THR A 214 32.54 -4.61 20.27
CA THR A 214 31.15 -4.40 19.87
C THR A 214 30.98 -4.61 18.38
N ALA A 215 30.01 -5.45 18.00
CA ALA A 215 29.60 -5.67 16.62
C ALA A 215 28.40 -4.77 16.28
N HIS A 216 28.60 -3.87 15.33
CA HIS A 216 27.59 -2.94 14.84
C HIS A 216 27.04 -3.43 13.50
N LEU A 217 25.72 -3.34 13.34
CA LEU A 217 25.06 -3.52 12.06
C LEU A 217 24.42 -2.21 11.60
N VAL A 218 24.85 -1.70 10.45
CA VAL A 218 24.15 -0.64 9.73
C VAL A 218 23.14 -1.28 8.76
N ASP A 219 21.88 -1.41 9.19
CA ASP A 219 20.81 -2.02 8.38
C ASP A 219 20.13 -0.97 7.48
N ALA A 220 20.92 -0.39 6.56
CA ALA A 220 20.47 0.69 5.68
C ALA A 220 19.27 0.33 4.79
N ALA A 221 19.07 -0.95 4.51
CA ALA A 221 17.96 -1.45 3.69
C ALA A 221 16.75 -1.90 4.52
N LYS A 222 16.76 -1.72 5.84
CA LYS A 222 15.68 -2.14 6.76
C LYS A 222 15.23 -3.57 6.50
N LYS A 223 16.17 -4.51 6.45
CA LYS A 223 15.88 -5.90 6.10
C LYS A 223 15.13 -6.66 7.21
N GLY A 224 14.62 -5.97 8.22
CA GLY A 224 13.96 -6.56 9.38
C GLY A 224 14.93 -7.40 10.21
N THR A 225 16.22 -7.01 10.26
CA THR A 225 17.23 -7.79 10.96
C THR A 225 16.99 -7.71 12.47
N VAL A 226 16.83 -8.88 13.11
CA VAL A 226 16.69 -9.03 14.56
C VAL A 226 18.06 -8.85 15.22
N LEU A 227 18.11 -8.04 16.27
CA LEU A 227 19.28 -7.88 17.12
C LEU A 227 19.07 -8.74 18.38
N PHE A 228 19.79 -9.85 18.49
CA PHE A 228 19.78 -10.62 19.74
C PHE A 228 20.64 -9.93 20.78
N LYS A 229 20.05 -9.67 21.95
CA LYS A 229 20.77 -9.21 23.14
C LYS A 229 21.38 -10.38 23.88
N GLU A 230 20.66 -11.48 23.97
CA GLU A 230 21.13 -12.70 24.61
C GLU A 230 20.95 -13.92 23.70
N THR A 231 21.87 -14.87 23.75
CA THR A 231 21.76 -16.15 23.02
C THR A 231 22.18 -17.28 23.95
N GLY A 232 21.78 -18.52 23.72
CA GLY A 232 22.24 -19.67 24.51
C GLY A 232 21.15 -20.38 25.30
N TRP A 233 21.56 -21.26 26.20
CA TRP A 233 20.66 -22.13 26.96
C TRP A 233 20.06 -21.42 28.17
N VAL A 234 18.74 -21.42 28.31
CA VAL A 234 18.04 -20.92 29.49
C VAL A 234 17.63 -22.09 30.41
N PRO A 235 18.26 -22.26 31.58
CA PRO A 235 17.91 -23.35 32.51
C PRO A 235 16.42 -23.35 32.86
N GLY A 236 15.77 -24.51 32.73
CA GLY A 236 14.34 -24.67 33.02
C GLY A 236 13.37 -24.15 31.94
N SER A 237 13.87 -23.49 30.88
CA SER A 237 13.04 -22.94 29.80
C SER A 237 13.43 -23.48 28.41
N SER A 238 14.72 -23.65 28.15
CA SER A 238 15.22 -24.28 26.93
C SER A 238 15.04 -25.81 26.96
N ALA A 239 14.82 -26.39 25.80
CA ALA A 239 14.70 -27.83 25.60
C ALA A 239 15.14 -28.21 24.19
N VAL A 240 15.63 -29.44 24.01
CA VAL A 240 15.80 -30.04 22.69
C VAL A 240 14.48 -30.70 22.26
N LYS A 241 13.93 -30.27 21.13
CA LYS A 241 12.66 -30.73 20.55
C LYS A 241 12.80 -31.05 19.06
N ASP A 242 11.74 -31.61 18.49
CA ASP A 242 11.58 -31.86 17.05
C ASP A 242 12.73 -32.64 16.42
N ALA A 243 13.38 -33.48 17.24
CA ALA A 243 14.47 -34.32 16.81
C ALA A 243 13.91 -35.47 15.97
N ASN A 244 14.45 -35.64 14.76
CA ASN A 244 14.13 -36.80 13.91
C ASN A 244 14.97 -38.06 14.26
N THR A 245 15.63 -38.04 15.43
CA THR A 245 16.34 -39.17 16.02
C THR A 245 15.95 -39.35 17.48
N LYS A 246 16.37 -40.45 18.09
CA LYS A 246 16.14 -40.71 19.52
C LYS A 246 16.95 -39.73 20.38
N VAL A 247 16.24 -39.02 21.26
CA VAL A 247 16.78 -38.10 22.25
C VAL A 247 16.66 -38.70 23.64
N ILE A 248 17.74 -38.68 24.41
CA ILE A 248 17.76 -38.97 25.84
C ILE A 248 17.95 -37.63 26.57
N VAL A 249 16.96 -37.21 27.35
CA VAL A 249 16.99 -35.96 28.12
C VAL A 249 17.74 -36.18 29.44
N ASN A 250 18.56 -35.20 29.84
CA ASN A 250 19.42 -35.26 31.03
C ASN A 250 20.20 -36.59 31.09
N PRO A 251 20.98 -36.92 30.04
CA PRO A 251 21.66 -38.19 29.97
C PRO A 251 22.61 -38.34 31.16
N THR A 252 22.63 -39.52 31.74
CA THR A 252 23.65 -39.89 32.71
C THR A 252 24.87 -40.43 31.99
N LYS A 253 26.01 -40.55 32.67
CA LYS A 253 27.17 -41.27 32.15
C LYS A 253 26.82 -42.66 31.61
N ALA A 254 25.95 -43.41 32.29
CA ALA A 254 25.50 -44.73 31.84
C ALA A 254 24.62 -44.69 30.57
N SER A 255 24.08 -43.52 30.23
CA SER A 255 23.27 -43.33 29.01
C SER A 255 24.14 -43.14 27.76
N ILE A 256 25.43 -42.83 27.90
CA ILE A 256 26.34 -42.64 26.78
C ILE A 256 26.97 -43.99 26.40
N PRO A 257 26.97 -44.40 25.11
CA PRO A 257 27.44 -45.72 24.69
C PRO A 257 28.87 -46.06 25.12
N ASN A 258 29.10 -47.34 25.44
CA ASN A 258 30.37 -47.89 25.95
C ASN A 258 31.60 -47.47 25.09
N GLY A 259 32.41 -46.55 25.64
CA GLY A 259 33.62 -46.04 25.00
C GLY A 259 34.15 -44.76 25.66
N VAL A 260 33.26 -43.92 26.21
CA VAL A 260 33.65 -42.66 26.84
C VAL A 260 34.51 -42.92 28.08
N ASN A 261 35.73 -42.39 28.08
CA ASN A 261 36.54 -42.37 29.30
C ASN A 261 35.78 -41.62 30.41
N ASP A 262 35.82 -42.19 31.62
CA ASP A 262 35.07 -41.78 32.82
C ASP A 262 35.09 -40.25 33.10
N SER A 263 36.15 -39.57 32.68
CA SER A 263 36.48 -38.19 33.02
C SER A 263 35.99 -37.10 32.04
N THR A 264 35.40 -37.43 30.88
CA THR A 264 35.23 -36.44 29.79
C THR A 264 33.89 -35.70 29.74
N ILE A 265 32.98 -35.89 30.70
CA ILE A 265 31.84 -34.95 30.90
C ILE A 265 32.28 -33.90 31.94
N SER A 266 33.36 -33.16 31.67
CA SER A 266 34.02 -32.32 32.68
C SER A 266 33.69 -30.82 32.62
N SER A 267 33.07 -30.33 31.53
CA SER A 267 32.96 -28.89 31.25
C SER A 267 31.52 -28.33 31.38
N GLY A 268 30.47 -29.14 31.21
CA GLY A 268 29.09 -28.67 31.16
C GLY A 268 28.01 -29.61 31.72
N THR A 269 26.79 -29.09 31.92
CA THR A 269 25.61 -29.90 32.27
C THR A 269 24.99 -30.48 31.00
N PRO A 270 25.11 -31.80 30.72
CA PRO A 270 24.54 -32.38 29.53
C PRO A 270 23.01 -32.37 29.63
N THR A 271 22.35 -31.82 28.62
CA THR A 271 20.88 -31.68 28.64
C THR A 271 20.19 -32.65 27.69
N ALA A 272 20.84 -33.00 26.58
CA ALA A 272 20.32 -33.98 25.65
C ALA A 272 21.44 -34.81 25.02
N LEU A 273 21.18 -36.11 24.83
CA LEU A 273 21.98 -37.01 24.00
C LEU A 273 21.13 -37.44 22.80
N LEU A 274 21.57 -37.07 21.61
CA LEU A 274 21.01 -37.54 20.35
C LEU A 274 21.80 -38.76 19.91
N THR A 275 21.11 -39.89 19.77
CA THR A 275 21.75 -41.16 19.37
C THR A 275 21.64 -41.38 17.87
N ASN A 276 22.61 -42.07 17.26
CA ASN A 276 22.57 -42.45 15.83
C ASN A 276 22.29 -41.26 14.88
N VAL A 277 22.99 -40.17 15.12
CA VAL A 277 22.99 -38.94 14.31
C VAL A 277 23.53 -39.24 12.92
N LYS A 278 22.87 -38.67 11.90
CA LYS A 278 23.23 -38.83 10.48
C LYS A 278 23.18 -37.46 9.80
N VAL A 279 23.76 -37.37 8.60
CA VAL A 279 23.50 -36.24 7.72
C VAL A 279 21.99 -36.12 7.47
N GLY A 280 21.44 -34.92 7.66
CA GLY A 280 20.00 -34.65 7.65
C GLY A 280 19.30 -34.79 9.01
N THR A 281 20.02 -35.17 10.09
CA THR A 281 19.46 -35.09 11.43
C THR A 281 19.16 -33.63 11.78
N THR A 282 17.93 -33.35 12.23
CA THR A 282 17.48 -32.02 12.64
C THR A 282 16.90 -32.06 14.03
N PHE A 283 17.13 -31.00 14.81
CA PHE A 283 16.48 -30.76 16.11
C PHE A 283 16.39 -29.26 16.38
N THR A 284 15.51 -28.87 17.29
CA THR A 284 15.31 -27.47 17.70
C THR A 284 15.73 -27.31 19.16
N ILE A 285 16.54 -26.30 19.45
CA ILE A 285 16.78 -25.81 20.81
C ILE A 285 15.81 -24.65 21.04
N THR A 286 14.85 -24.82 21.94
CA THR A 286 13.86 -23.78 22.22
C THR A 286 14.43 -22.68 23.10
N ASN A 287 13.90 -21.46 22.97
CA ASN A 287 14.25 -20.32 23.81
C ASN A 287 15.76 -20.06 23.86
N ALA A 288 16.40 -20.13 22.69
CA ALA A 288 17.85 -20.09 22.54
C ALA A 288 18.40 -18.71 22.18
N ALA A 289 17.54 -17.71 22.01
CA ALA A 289 17.91 -16.31 21.86
C ALA A 289 16.79 -15.37 22.32
N GLU A 290 17.17 -14.16 22.69
CA GLU A 290 16.28 -13.07 23.11
C GLU A 290 16.70 -11.77 22.44
N ASP A 291 15.74 -11.04 21.85
CA ASP A 291 16.00 -9.72 21.28
C ASP A 291 16.00 -8.59 22.34
N ASP A 292 16.22 -7.36 21.90
CA ASP A 292 16.20 -6.16 22.73
C ASP A 292 14.80 -5.74 23.23
N HIS A 293 13.76 -6.48 22.86
CA HIS A 293 12.38 -6.31 23.32
C HIS A 293 11.91 -7.45 24.23
N GLY A 294 12.76 -8.45 24.51
CA GLY A 294 12.44 -9.62 25.33
C GLY A 294 11.71 -10.74 24.57
N THR A 295 11.65 -10.66 23.24
CA THR A 295 11.08 -11.71 22.39
C THR A 295 12.03 -12.90 22.33
N MET A 296 11.52 -14.10 22.62
CA MET A 296 12.31 -15.34 22.58
C MET A 296 12.27 -16.00 21.21
N TYR A 297 13.41 -16.53 20.77
CA TYR A 297 13.60 -17.22 19.50
C TYR A 297 14.14 -18.63 19.73
N ASP A 298 13.85 -19.52 18.78
CA ASP A 298 14.35 -20.90 18.79
C ASP A 298 15.51 -21.04 17.80
N VAL A 299 16.35 -22.06 17.97
CA VAL A 299 17.43 -22.38 17.03
C VAL A 299 17.23 -23.80 16.51
N LYS A 300 17.00 -23.93 15.21
CA LYS A 300 16.99 -25.22 14.52
C LYS A 300 18.41 -25.57 14.08
N ILE A 301 18.90 -26.69 14.56
CA ILE A 301 20.18 -27.29 14.18
C ILE A 301 19.92 -28.39 13.15
N THR A 302 20.72 -28.42 12.09
CA THR A 302 20.73 -29.48 11.07
C THR A 302 22.16 -29.98 10.88
N VAL A 303 22.39 -31.28 11.02
CA VAL A 303 23.68 -31.90 10.69
C VAL A 303 23.77 -32.04 9.17
N THR A 304 24.73 -31.38 8.55
CA THR A 304 24.86 -31.27 7.09
C THR A 304 26.00 -32.10 6.53
N ALA A 305 27.02 -32.42 7.34
CA ALA A 305 28.09 -33.35 6.97
C ALA A 305 28.65 -34.04 8.22
N ILE A 306 29.15 -35.26 8.03
CA ILE A 306 29.86 -36.08 9.01
C ILE A 306 31.01 -36.76 8.27
N ASP A 307 32.23 -36.68 8.80
CA ASP A 307 33.36 -37.49 8.34
C ASP A 307 33.89 -38.37 9.47
N ARG A 308 34.24 -39.61 9.10
CA ARG A 308 34.78 -40.66 9.98
C ARG A 308 36.06 -41.27 9.41
N SER A 309 36.55 -40.74 8.28
CA SER A 309 37.65 -41.33 7.51
C SER A 309 39.02 -41.24 8.19
N ASN A 310 39.19 -40.28 9.10
CA ASN A 310 40.46 -39.99 9.76
C ASN A 310 40.42 -40.24 11.28
N LEU A 311 39.49 -41.07 11.75
CA LEU A 311 39.52 -41.54 13.13
C LEU A 311 40.86 -42.25 13.41
N LYS A 312 41.39 -42.06 14.61
CA LYS A 312 42.66 -42.67 15.02
C LYS A 312 42.58 -44.20 14.84
N PRO A 313 43.48 -44.81 14.05
CA PRO A 313 43.43 -46.25 13.80
C PRO A 313 43.49 -47.08 15.09
N GLY A 314 42.69 -48.13 15.17
CA GLY A 314 42.60 -49.03 16.32
C GLY A 314 41.68 -48.54 17.44
N THR A 315 41.04 -47.38 17.27
CA THR A 315 40.07 -46.84 18.24
C THR A 315 38.62 -47.13 17.88
N GLU A 316 38.38 -47.60 16.66
CA GLU A 316 37.08 -47.78 16.07
C GLU A 316 36.19 -48.71 16.91
N THR A 317 34.92 -48.37 16.97
CA THR A 317 33.87 -49.15 17.62
C THR A 317 33.17 -50.04 16.59
N ALA A 318 32.70 -51.21 17.04
CA ALA A 318 31.84 -52.06 16.21
C ALA A 318 30.53 -51.34 15.84
N ASP A 319 29.97 -50.58 16.79
CA ASP A 319 28.90 -49.64 16.53
C ASP A 319 29.46 -48.38 15.86
N LYS A 320 29.03 -48.14 14.63
CA LYS A 320 29.46 -47.02 13.79
C LYS A 320 28.55 -45.78 13.92
N SER A 321 27.63 -45.79 14.89
CA SER A 321 26.72 -44.68 15.15
C SER A 321 27.46 -43.45 15.69
N VAL A 322 27.15 -42.29 15.13
CA VAL A 322 27.59 -40.99 15.64
C VAL A 322 26.57 -40.53 16.67
N ASN A 323 27.04 -40.02 17.80
CA ASN A 323 26.19 -39.47 18.84
C ASN A 323 26.57 -38.01 19.08
N LEU A 324 25.58 -37.19 19.41
CA LEU A 324 25.76 -35.76 19.69
C LEU A 324 25.18 -35.46 21.07
N VAL A 325 26.01 -34.97 21.97
CA VAL A 325 25.60 -34.41 23.25
C VAL A 325 25.39 -32.91 23.03
N VAL A 326 24.29 -32.40 23.56
CA VAL A 326 23.99 -30.97 23.65
C VAL A 326 23.95 -30.63 25.13
N GLY A 327 24.81 -29.71 25.53
CA GLY A 327 24.95 -29.27 26.92
C GLY A 327 25.10 -27.76 27.04
N TYR A 328 25.35 -27.32 28.26
CA TYR A 328 25.71 -25.93 28.52
C TYR A 328 26.80 -25.82 29.57
N GLU A 329 27.64 -24.79 29.48
CA GLU A 329 28.67 -24.49 30.47
C GLU A 329 28.09 -24.06 31.82
N ASN A 330 28.79 -24.38 32.90
CA ASN A 330 28.51 -23.77 34.20
C ASN A 330 28.81 -22.26 34.15
N GLY A 331 27.76 -21.43 34.13
CA GLY A 331 27.89 -19.98 34.04
C GLY A 331 26.79 -19.23 34.79
N SER A 332 27.09 -17.99 35.17
CA SER A 332 26.11 -17.04 35.72
C SER A 332 25.39 -16.30 34.59
N GLY A 333 24.08 -16.06 34.75
CA GLY A 333 23.25 -15.34 33.76
C GLY A 333 22.02 -16.14 33.33
N LYS A 334 21.09 -15.48 32.64
CA LYS A 334 19.84 -16.08 32.15
C LYS A 334 20.10 -17.09 31.03
N HIS A 335 21.00 -16.75 30.10
CA HIS A 335 21.35 -17.54 28.94
C HIS A 335 22.82 -17.99 29.00
N ARG A 336 23.05 -19.30 29.11
CA ARG A 336 24.36 -19.95 29.25
C ARG A 336 24.93 -20.39 27.89
N GLY A 337 26.26 -20.50 27.79
CA GLY A 337 26.95 -21.08 26.64
C GLY A 337 26.43 -22.47 26.30
N ILE A 338 26.11 -22.75 25.03
CA ILE A 338 25.75 -24.07 24.52
C ILE A 338 27.02 -24.74 24.00
N LEU A 339 27.29 -25.93 24.55
CA LEU A 339 28.37 -26.81 24.14
C LEU A 339 27.81 -27.99 23.36
N PHE A 340 28.61 -28.48 22.43
CA PHE A 340 28.32 -29.67 21.66
C PHE A 340 29.49 -30.63 21.76
N ASP A 341 29.18 -31.88 22.11
CA ASP A 341 30.15 -32.96 22.04
C ASP A 341 29.68 -33.98 21.04
N TYR A 342 30.59 -34.49 20.22
CA TYR A 342 30.26 -35.57 19.31
C TYR A 342 31.26 -36.73 19.44
N MET A 343 30.79 -37.89 19.02
CA MET A 343 31.52 -39.16 19.15
C MET A 343 31.57 -39.89 17.83
N ASN A 344 32.59 -40.73 17.67
CA ASN A 344 32.72 -41.66 16.54
C ASN A 344 32.74 -40.97 15.17
N ALA A 345 33.23 -39.72 15.13
CA ALA A 345 33.52 -38.96 13.93
C ALA A 345 34.75 -38.08 14.17
N ASN A 346 35.44 -37.70 13.10
CA ASN A 346 36.52 -36.72 13.15
C ASN A 346 36.04 -35.34 12.72
N ASP A 347 35.04 -35.25 11.84
CA ASP A 347 34.48 -33.96 11.45
C ASP A 347 32.96 -33.97 11.56
N ILE A 348 32.41 -32.84 11.98
CA ILE A 348 30.97 -32.57 11.93
C ILE A 348 30.71 -31.18 11.37
N THR A 349 29.71 -31.07 10.51
CA THR A 349 29.20 -29.78 10.03
C THR A 349 27.73 -29.63 10.39
N ILE A 350 27.38 -28.50 11.00
CA ILE A 350 26.02 -28.16 11.36
C ILE A 350 25.62 -26.83 10.74
N SER A 351 24.34 -26.70 10.40
CA SER A 351 23.70 -25.41 10.10
C SER A 351 22.77 -25.05 11.24
N ALA A 352 22.87 -23.83 11.76
CA ALA A 352 21.95 -23.27 12.74
C ALA A 352 21.08 -22.20 12.06
N THR A 353 19.76 -22.30 12.26
CA THR A 353 18.76 -21.35 11.73
C THR A 353 17.94 -20.82 12.90
N PHE A 354 17.90 -19.50 13.08
CA PHE A 354 17.08 -18.88 14.12
C PHE A 354 15.63 -18.78 13.64
N LEU A 355 14.69 -19.12 14.50
CA LEU A 355 13.27 -19.20 14.19
C LEU A 355 12.46 -18.32 15.15
N ASP A 356 11.44 -17.65 14.62
CA ASP A 356 10.36 -17.09 15.45
C ASP A 356 9.51 -18.21 16.06
N LYS A 357 8.58 -17.86 16.95
CA LYS A 357 7.67 -18.84 17.58
C LYS A 357 6.66 -19.48 16.64
N SER A 358 6.51 -18.95 15.42
CA SER A 358 5.71 -19.56 14.35
C SER A 358 6.53 -20.53 13.50
N GLY A 359 7.83 -20.68 13.76
CA GLY A 359 8.74 -21.56 13.04
C GLY A 359 9.34 -20.95 11.78
N ASN A 360 9.17 -19.64 11.54
CA ASN A 360 9.75 -18.97 10.37
C ASN A 360 11.20 -18.56 10.63
N PRO A 361 12.13 -18.75 9.67
CA PRO A 361 13.48 -18.23 9.77
C PRO A 361 13.51 -16.71 9.93
N VAL A 362 14.26 -16.24 10.92
CA VAL A 362 14.51 -14.81 11.13
C VAL A 362 15.92 -14.44 10.71
N ARG A 363 16.05 -13.32 10.02
CA ARG A 363 17.35 -12.73 9.73
C ARG A 363 17.85 -12.04 10.99
N SER A 364 19.05 -12.34 11.45
CA SER A 364 19.62 -11.72 12.65
C SER A 364 21.09 -11.33 12.46
N LEU A 365 21.59 -10.46 13.35
CA LEU A 365 23.01 -10.28 13.61
C LEU A 365 23.44 -11.29 14.67
N GLN A 366 24.48 -12.07 14.38
CA GLN A 366 25.15 -12.93 15.34
C GLN A 366 26.56 -12.40 15.59
N ALA A 367 26.99 -12.37 16.85
CA ALA A 367 28.35 -12.03 17.24
C ALA A 367 28.71 -12.83 18.49
N PHE A 368 29.66 -13.75 18.37
CA PHE A 368 30.02 -14.68 19.45
C PHE A 368 31.48 -15.14 19.36
N ALA A 369 32.02 -15.60 20.49
CA ALA A 369 33.25 -16.36 20.57
C ALA A 369 32.99 -17.84 20.27
N VAL A 370 33.92 -18.46 19.55
CA VAL A 370 34.05 -19.90 19.38
C VAL A 370 35.18 -20.36 20.28
N GLY A 371 34.95 -21.43 21.01
CA GLY A 371 35.88 -21.94 22.02
C GLY A 371 36.17 -23.41 21.85
N ASP A 372 37.10 -23.88 22.67
CA ASP A 372 37.60 -25.24 22.68
C ASP A 372 38.17 -25.69 21.32
N VAL A 373 39.06 -24.85 20.76
CA VAL A 373 39.84 -25.23 19.58
C VAL A 373 41.23 -25.60 20.03
N ASP A 374 41.47 -26.88 20.22
CA ASP A 374 42.72 -27.45 20.74
C ASP A 374 43.12 -28.73 19.99
N PHE A 375 44.08 -29.54 20.46
CA PHE A 375 44.44 -30.84 19.85
C PHE A 375 44.55 -30.92 18.30
N HIS A 376 45.08 -29.88 17.65
CA HIS A 376 45.09 -29.70 16.18
C HIS A 376 43.72 -29.65 15.49
N GLN A 377 42.67 -29.44 16.25
CA GLN A 377 41.34 -29.18 15.76
C GLN A 377 41.28 -27.88 14.96
N SER A 378 40.25 -27.78 14.15
CA SER A 378 39.94 -26.59 13.39
C SER A 378 38.45 -26.31 13.37
N SER A 379 38.11 -25.03 13.36
CA SER A 379 36.75 -24.54 13.39
C SER A 379 36.55 -23.52 12.26
N THR A 380 35.45 -23.67 11.52
CA THR A 380 35.08 -22.78 10.41
C THR A 380 33.66 -22.26 10.63
N VAL A 381 33.47 -20.95 10.56
CA VAL A 381 32.16 -20.30 10.72
C VAL A 381 31.83 -19.51 9.47
N THR A 382 30.65 -19.73 8.89
CA THR A 382 30.18 -18.98 7.71
C THR A 382 28.73 -18.54 7.89
N PHE A 383 28.43 -17.32 7.48
CA PHE A 383 27.08 -16.76 7.52
C PHE A 383 26.51 -16.69 6.10
N ASN A 384 25.24 -17.02 5.92
CA ASN A 384 24.67 -17.15 4.58
C ASN A 384 24.43 -15.81 3.85
N GLN A 385 24.53 -14.68 4.56
CA GLN A 385 24.25 -13.34 4.01
C GLN A 385 25.31 -12.29 4.43
N SER A 386 26.52 -12.75 4.81
CA SER A 386 27.67 -11.88 5.05
C SER A 386 28.99 -12.63 4.93
N ASN A 387 30.09 -11.88 4.83
CA ASN A 387 31.41 -12.41 4.55
C ASN A 387 32.51 -11.80 5.44
N LEU A 388 32.19 -11.37 6.66
CA LEU A 388 33.21 -10.94 7.63
C LEU A 388 34.11 -12.11 8.04
N ASP A 389 35.43 -11.93 7.99
CA ASP A 389 36.39 -12.93 8.47
C ASP A 389 36.34 -13.11 9.99
N VAL A 390 36.84 -14.25 10.46
CA VAL A 390 36.93 -14.48 11.91
C VAL A 390 37.97 -13.56 12.55
N MET A 391 37.72 -13.22 13.80
CA MET A 391 38.51 -12.28 14.58
C MET A 391 39.44 -13.07 15.51
N ASN A 392 40.72 -13.15 15.14
CA ASN A 392 41.74 -13.87 15.90
C ASN A 392 42.34 -12.98 17.01
N PRO A 393 42.10 -13.25 18.30
CA PRO A 393 42.70 -12.46 19.37
C PRO A 393 44.21 -12.73 19.50
N PRO A 394 45.00 -11.73 19.96
CA PRO A 394 46.38 -11.97 20.36
C PRO A 394 46.48 -13.08 21.41
N ASN A 395 47.52 -13.91 21.30
CA ASN A 395 47.79 -15.03 22.21
C ASN A 395 46.73 -16.16 22.19
N SER A 396 45.87 -16.22 21.18
CA SER A 396 44.96 -17.36 20.98
C SER A 396 45.67 -18.68 20.73
N GLN A 397 46.92 -18.62 20.24
CA GLN A 397 47.69 -19.76 19.72
C GLN A 397 47.01 -20.46 18.51
N LEU A 398 46.01 -19.80 17.92
CA LEU A 398 45.33 -20.22 16.70
C LEU A 398 45.93 -19.53 15.48
N THR A 399 46.02 -20.28 14.37
CA THR A 399 46.22 -19.69 13.05
C THR A 399 44.88 -19.58 12.35
N CYS A 400 44.47 -18.35 12.06
CA CYS A 400 43.21 -18.07 11.39
C CYS A 400 43.46 -17.55 9.97
N SER A 401 42.70 -18.08 9.02
CA SER A 401 42.71 -17.67 7.61
C SER A 401 41.27 -17.60 7.12
N GLY A 402 40.81 -16.38 6.80
CA GLY A 402 39.45 -16.13 6.34
C GLY A 402 38.40 -16.52 7.39
N LYS A 403 37.68 -17.62 7.14
CA LYS A 403 36.57 -18.12 7.97
C LYS A 403 36.96 -19.23 8.95
N ARG A 404 38.22 -19.68 8.90
CA ARG A 404 38.73 -20.85 9.61
C ARG A 404 39.80 -20.45 10.61
N CYS A 405 39.80 -21.07 11.78
CA CYS A 405 40.90 -21.09 12.74
C CYS A 405 41.34 -22.52 13.05
N THR A 406 42.65 -22.73 13.20
CA THR A 406 43.26 -24.03 13.50
C THR A 406 44.18 -23.91 14.71
N ALA A 407 44.09 -24.86 15.63
CA ALA A 407 45.03 -24.99 16.74
C ALA A 407 46.36 -25.58 16.25
N ASN A 408 47.47 -24.88 16.52
CA ASN A 408 48.80 -25.38 16.15
C ASN A 408 49.49 -26.14 17.29
N PHE A 409 48.72 -26.64 18.25
CA PHE A 409 49.22 -27.28 19.46
C PHE A 409 48.40 -28.53 19.84
N MET A 410 49.00 -29.41 20.65
CA MET A 410 48.44 -30.69 21.11
C MET A 410 48.12 -30.71 22.62
N ASN A 411 47.85 -29.55 23.21
CA ASN A 411 47.53 -29.41 24.61
C ASN A 411 46.03 -29.17 24.77
N ASN A 412 45.47 -29.67 25.88
CA ASN A 412 44.10 -29.38 26.29
C ASN A 412 43.93 -27.86 26.52
N VAL A 413 42.76 -27.36 26.16
CA VAL A 413 42.24 -26.05 26.56
C VAL A 413 40.96 -26.31 27.33
N ASP A 414 40.74 -25.64 28.46
CA ASP A 414 39.46 -25.72 29.19
C ASP A 414 38.44 -24.74 28.58
N GLY A 415 37.89 -25.10 27.41
CA GLY A 415 36.78 -24.41 26.77
C GLY A 415 36.95 -22.89 26.70
N PHE A 416 35.94 -22.15 27.21
CA PHE A 416 36.00 -20.69 27.26
C PHE A 416 36.78 -20.12 28.46
N ASN A 417 37.14 -20.93 29.47
CA ASN A 417 37.84 -20.46 30.68
C ASN A 417 39.29 -20.03 30.39
N GLU A 418 39.92 -20.67 29.40
CA GLU A 418 41.30 -20.39 28.97
C GLU A 418 41.40 -19.30 27.89
N ALA A 419 40.29 -18.65 27.51
CA ALA A 419 40.31 -17.57 26.54
C ALA A 419 41.34 -16.48 26.94
N PRO A 420 42.16 -15.98 25.99
CA PRO A 420 42.00 -16.13 24.55
C PRO A 420 42.55 -17.44 23.95
N LYS A 421 43.34 -18.24 24.69
CA LYS A 421 43.96 -19.46 24.16
C LYS A 421 42.87 -20.44 23.69
N GLY A 422 43.01 -20.98 22.49
CA GLY A 422 42.04 -21.92 21.91
C GLY A 422 40.69 -21.29 21.53
N THR A 423 40.59 -19.96 21.47
CA THR A 423 39.33 -19.25 21.17
C THR A 423 39.51 -18.17 20.11
N PHE A 424 38.44 -17.85 19.38
CA PHE A 424 38.35 -16.72 18.45
C PHE A 424 36.94 -16.16 18.41
N ALA A 425 36.72 -14.98 17.80
CA ALA A 425 35.38 -14.43 17.64
C ALA A 425 34.89 -14.46 16.18
N ALA A 426 33.58 -14.56 15.99
CA ALA A 426 32.91 -14.51 14.71
C ALA A 426 31.72 -13.55 14.78
N SER A 427 31.46 -12.82 13.70
CA SER A 427 30.24 -12.01 13.57
C SER A 427 29.74 -12.02 12.13
N GLY A 428 28.43 -12.00 11.98
CA GLY A 428 27.79 -12.05 10.67
C GLY A 428 26.28 -11.81 10.75
N VAL A 429 25.69 -11.49 9.61
CA VAL A 429 24.25 -11.42 9.42
C VAL A 429 23.77 -12.53 8.50
N GLY A 430 22.58 -13.04 8.80
CA GLY A 430 21.99 -14.14 8.04
C GLY A 430 20.74 -14.70 8.69
N THR A 431 20.02 -15.52 7.93
CA THR A 431 18.96 -16.39 8.47
C THR A 431 19.53 -17.70 8.99
N SER A 432 20.73 -18.05 8.56
CA SER A 432 21.47 -19.21 9.06
C SER A 432 22.97 -18.97 9.07
N LEU A 433 23.64 -19.74 9.93
CA LEU A 433 25.09 -19.90 9.93
C LEU A 433 25.43 -21.37 9.80
N THR A 434 26.55 -21.66 9.15
CA THR A 434 27.14 -23.00 9.08
C THR A 434 28.42 -23.00 9.89
N TYR A 435 28.56 -24.06 10.69
CA TYR A 435 29.74 -24.34 11.47
C TYR A 435 30.29 -25.71 11.10
N LYS A 436 31.58 -25.75 10.80
CA LYS A 436 32.33 -26.99 10.59
C LYS A 436 33.41 -27.09 11.66
N HIS A 437 33.48 -28.25 12.29
CA HIS A 437 34.52 -28.60 13.22
C HIS A 437 35.22 -29.87 12.77
N GLU A 438 36.55 -29.86 12.86
CA GLU A 438 37.44 -30.90 12.35
C GLU A 438 38.44 -31.24 13.44
N ALA A 439 38.53 -32.52 13.77
CA ALA A 439 39.38 -33.07 14.81
C ALA A 439 40.20 -34.23 14.22
N PRO A 440 41.33 -33.93 13.57
CA PRO A 440 42.12 -34.94 12.83
C PRO A 440 42.74 -36.02 13.72
N ASN A 441 42.74 -35.82 15.05
CA ASN A 441 43.24 -36.78 16.03
C ASN A 441 42.11 -37.42 16.86
N ALA A 442 40.86 -37.29 16.42
CA ALA A 442 39.71 -37.80 17.15
C ALA A 442 39.80 -39.33 17.38
N ILE A 443 39.52 -39.72 18.62
CA ILE A 443 39.42 -41.10 19.06
C ILE A 443 37.94 -41.47 19.02
N ALA A 444 37.58 -42.57 18.34
CA ALA A 444 36.16 -42.88 18.08
C ALA A 444 35.30 -43.01 19.34
N ARG A 445 35.94 -43.31 20.47
CA ARG A 445 35.32 -43.57 21.78
C ARG A 445 35.29 -42.34 22.70
N ASP A 446 36.06 -41.31 22.39
CA ASP A 446 36.12 -40.09 23.19
C ASP A 446 35.10 -39.05 22.68
N LEU A 447 34.77 -38.12 23.57
CA LEU A 447 34.00 -36.94 23.22
C LEU A 447 34.94 -35.91 22.60
N THR A 448 34.54 -35.37 21.45
CA THR A 448 35.17 -34.18 20.88
C THR A 448 34.23 -33.01 21.08
N GLU A 449 34.65 -32.04 21.88
CA GLU A 449 33.88 -30.86 22.29
C GLU A 449 34.10 -29.70 21.32
N PHE A 450 33.10 -28.82 21.21
CA PHE A 450 33.27 -27.46 20.73
C PHE A 450 32.19 -26.52 21.31
N GLY A 451 32.56 -25.25 21.49
CA GLY A 451 31.65 -24.18 21.90
C GLY A 451 31.24 -23.28 20.72
N LEU A 452 29.94 -23.15 20.45
CA LEU A 452 29.45 -22.41 19.26
C LEU A 452 28.42 -21.30 19.56
N PHE A 453 27.70 -21.33 20.69
CA PHE A 453 26.64 -20.35 20.97
C PHE A 453 26.56 -19.97 22.44
N GLY A 454 26.07 -18.77 22.73
CA GLY A 454 25.60 -18.35 24.06
C GLY A 454 26.11 -16.99 24.53
N THR A 455 25.40 -16.34 25.46
CA THR A 455 25.65 -14.96 25.93
C THR A 455 26.91 -14.82 26.74
N GLY A 456 27.35 -15.90 27.38
CA GLY A 456 28.69 -15.95 27.93
C GLY A 456 29.70 -15.64 26.82
N ALA A 457 29.50 -16.19 25.62
CA ALA A 457 30.38 -16.02 24.47
C ALA A 457 29.97 -14.85 23.55
N SER A 458 28.83 -14.21 23.75
CA SER A 458 28.35 -13.14 22.86
C SER A 458 29.21 -11.88 22.97
N LEU A 459 29.48 -11.26 21.83
CA LEU A 459 30.04 -9.91 21.80
C LEU A 459 28.88 -8.93 22.00
N ALA A 460 29.16 -7.76 22.59
CA ALA A 460 28.17 -6.69 22.61
C ALA A 460 27.75 -6.35 21.18
N SER A 461 26.48 -6.03 20.98
CA SER A 461 25.94 -5.76 19.66
C SER A 461 24.95 -4.60 19.68
N ASP A 462 24.95 -3.84 18.60
CA ASP A 462 23.95 -2.83 18.32
C ASP A 462 23.54 -2.83 16.84
N LYS A 463 22.42 -2.15 16.59
CA LYS A 463 21.85 -1.98 15.27
C LYS A 463 21.59 -0.51 15.04
N ILE A 464 22.01 -0.02 13.89
CA ILE A 464 21.91 1.36 13.44
C ILE A 464 21.03 1.37 12.20
N GLU A 465 19.94 2.14 12.24
CA GLU A 465 18.94 2.19 11.17
C GLU A 465 18.73 3.61 10.67
N TYR A 466 18.63 3.74 9.34
CA TYR A 466 18.15 4.95 8.69
C TYR A 466 16.63 5.04 8.82
N LEU A 467 16.08 6.23 9.00
CA LEU A 467 14.64 6.47 8.94
C LEU A 467 14.19 6.63 7.49
N PRO A 468 12.98 6.16 7.14
CA PRO A 468 12.47 6.33 5.78
C PRO A 468 12.01 7.78 5.57
N ASP A 469 11.97 8.24 4.32
CA ASP A 469 11.27 9.49 4.00
C ASP A 469 9.80 9.38 4.47
N PRO A 470 9.22 10.43 5.09
CA PRO A 470 7.79 10.44 5.40
C PRO A 470 6.95 10.52 4.12
N ASP A 471 5.69 10.10 4.20
CA ASP A 471 4.76 10.19 3.07
C ASP A 471 4.05 11.55 3.02
N LEU A 472 4.04 12.19 1.85
CA LEU A 472 3.17 13.34 1.58
C LEU A 472 1.94 12.88 0.83
N ASN A 473 0.78 12.93 1.48
CA ASN A 473 -0.50 12.57 0.87
C ASN A 473 -1.29 13.84 0.54
N LEU A 474 -1.66 14.00 -0.72
CA LEU A 474 -2.38 15.16 -1.26
C LEU A 474 -3.72 14.73 -1.86
N VAL A 475 -4.68 15.65 -1.83
CA VAL A 475 -6.05 15.45 -2.28
C VAL A 475 -6.40 16.51 -3.32
N LYS A 476 -6.67 16.07 -4.54
CA LYS A 476 -7.40 16.82 -5.55
C LYS A 476 -8.90 16.73 -5.28
N VAL A 477 -9.65 17.71 -5.76
CA VAL A 477 -11.11 17.69 -5.74
C VAL A 477 -11.65 17.49 -7.15
N SER A 478 -12.74 16.75 -7.27
CA SER A 478 -13.43 16.60 -8.56
C SER A 478 -13.95 17.95 -9.05
N GLU A 479 -13.79 18.20 -10.35
CA GLU A 479 -14.44 19.35 -10.99
C GLU A 479 -15.97 19.21 -10.90
N PRO A 480 -16.70 20.29 -10.55
CA PRO A 480 -18.14 20.24 -10.44
C PRO A 480 -18.79 20.24 -11.82
N THR A 481 -19.84 19.45 -11.97
CA THR A 481 -20.69 19.46 -13.17
C THR A 481 -21.70 20.60 -13.08
N CYS A 482 -21.75 21.47 -14.09
CA CYS A 482 -22.75 22.54 -14.11
C CYS A 482 -24.18 21.97 -14.18
N PRO A 483 -25.18 22.66 -13.59
CA PRO A 483 -26.58 22.28 -13.74
C PRO A 483 -26.98 22.16 -15.21
N ALA A 484 -27.88 21.23 -15.51
CA ALA A 484 -28.46 21.13 -16.84
C ALA A 484 -29.13 22.45 -17.26
N ALA A 485 -29.10 22.73 -18.57
CA ALA A 485 -29.77 23.90 -19.13
C ALA A 485 -31.25 23.91 -18.72
N LEU A 486 -31.73 25.07 -18.25
CA LEU A 486 -33.14 25.24 -17.92
C LEU A 486 -33.96 25.27 -19.21
N THR A 487 -35.19 24.78 -19.14
CA THR A 487 -36.13 24.77 -20.26
C THR A 487 -37.36 25.60 -19.91
N ALA A 488 -37.83 26.43 -20.83
CA ALA A 488 -39.05 27.21 -20.68
C ALA A 488 -39.95 27.05 -21.91
N ALA A 489 -41.26 27.05 -21.70
CA ALA A 489 -42.24 27.13 -22.78
C ALA A 489 -43.00 28.45 -22.69
N TRP A 490 -43.34 29.04 -23.83
CA TRP A 490 -44.19 30.22 -23.94
C TRP A 490 -45.25 30.01 -25.03
N HIS A 491 -46.35 30.75 -25.01
CA HIS A 491 -47.39 30.64 -26.04
C HIS A 491 -47.91 32.01 -26.46
N LYS A 492 -48.51 32.05 -27.66
CA LYS A 492 -49.33 33.18 -28.09
C LYS A 492 -50.78 32.93 -27.67
N ASN A 493 -51.57 34.00 -27.62
CA ASN A 493 -52.97 33.95 -27.26
C ASN A 493 -53.83 34.23 -28.50
N LEU A 494 -55.00 33.61 -28.52
CA LEU A 494 -56.09 33.90 -29.44
C LEU A 494 -57.22 34.54 -28.64
N VAL A 495 -57.74 35.69 -29.07
CA VAL A 495 -58.85 36.40 -28.41
C VAL A 495 -60.15 36.22 -29.17
N LYS A 496 -61.24 36.05 -28.42
CA LYS A 496 -62.59 35.89 -29.00
C LYS A 496 -63.01 37.15 -29.77
N VAL A 497 -63.48 36.95 -31.00
CA VAL A 497 -64.04 38.02 -31.84
C VAL A 497 -65.42 38.40 -31.29
N PRO A 498 -65.70 39.70 -31.03
CA PRO A 498 -67.03 40.14 -30.65
C PRO A 498 -68.05 39.78 -31.74
N PRO A 499 -69.27 39.31 -31.40
CA PRO A 499 -70.26 38.98 -32.42
C PRO A 499 -70.55 40.21 -33.30
N THR A 500 -70.47 40.03 -34.62
CA THR A 500 -70.83 41.06 -35.59
C THR A 500 -72.28 41.48 -35.37
N PRO A 501 -72.60 42.79 -35.25
CA PRO A 501 -73.98 43.25 -35.15
C PRO A 501 -74.78 42.75 -36.36
N PRO A 502 -76.02 42.26 -36.19
CA PRO A 502 -76.81 41.75 -37.30
C PRO A 502 -77.08 42.86 -38.33
N THR A 503 -76.79 42.57 -39.60
CA THR A 503 -77.05 43.45 -40.74
C THR A 503 -78.57 43.64 -40.92
N PRO A 504 -79.09 44.86 -41.14
CA PRO A 504 -80.53 45.10 -41.33
C PRO A 504 -81.08 44.45 -42.62
N PRO A 505 -82.34 43.96 -42.63
CA PRO A 505 -82.93 43.28 -43.79
C PRO A 505 -83.25 44.27 -44.93
N THR A 506 -82.94 43.86 -46.16
CA THR A 506 -83.19 44.65 -47.39
C THR A 506 -84.60 44.36 -47.96
N PRO A 507 -85.36 45.36 -48.48
CA PRO A 507 -86.75 45.19 -48.96
C PRO A 507 -86.88 44.61 -50.39
N PRO A 508 -88.08 44.15 -50.83
CA PRO A 508 -88.27 43.34 -52.04
C PRO A 508 -88.42 44.12 -53.37
N THR A 509 -88.10 43.37 -54.45
CA THR A 509 -87.95 43.58 -55.91
C THR A 509 -89.08 44.23 -56.73
N PRO A 510 -88.75 44.68 -57.98
CA PRO A 510 -89.65 44.50 -59.13
C PRO A 510 -89.01 43.79 -60.37
N ASN A 511 -89.89 43.22 -61.20
CA ASN A 511 -89.71 42.21 -62.27
C ASN A 511 -89.34 42.76 -63.68
N THR A 512 -88.46 41.99 -64.40
CA THR A 512 -88.30 41.64 -65.86
C THR A 512 -88.47 42.70 -66.99
N PRO A 513 -87.89 42.58 -68.24
CA PRO A 513 -87.95 41.42 -69.17
C PRO A 513 -86.73 41.30 -70.20
N PRO A 514 -86.79 40.74 -71.44
CA PRO A 514 -86.01 39.53 -71.85
C PRO A 514 -85.13 39.59 -73.15
N ALA A 515 -84.24 38.58 -73.32
CA ALA A 515 -83.75 37.91 -74.58
C ALA A 515 -82.82 38.67 -75.57
N PRO A 516 -82.20 38.07 -76.65
CA PRO A 516 -81.72 36.69 -77.02
C PRO A 516 -80.32 36.72 -77.74
N PRO A 517 -79.91 35.83 -78.68
CA PRO A 517 -79.68 34.37 -78.68
C PRO A 517 -78.22 33.93 -78.99
N ALA A 518 -77.97 32.62 -78.87
CA ALA A 518 -76.67 31.94 -79.00
C ALA A 518 -76.16 31.72 -80.44
N THR A 519 -74.83 31.55 -80.59
CA THR A 519 -74.14 31.00 -81.77
C THR A 519 -73.39 29.69 -81.41
N PRO A 520 -73.20 28.72 -82.35
CA PRO A 520 -73.15 27.29 -82.03
C PRO A 520 -71.82 26.52 -82.28
N LYS A 521 -71.58 25.51 -81.41
CA LYS A 521 -70.95 24.15 -81.55
C LYS A 521 -69.55 23.99 -82.21
N LYS A 522 -68.60 23.15 -81.73
CA LYS A 522 -68.61 21.65 -81.61
C LYS A 522 -67.17 21.14 -81.20
N PRO A 523 -66.84 19.84 -81.05
CA PRO A 523 -67.15 18.83 -80.00
C PRO A 523 -65.93 18.08 -79.34
N GLN A 524 -66.18 17.47 -78.17
CA GLN A 524 -65.68 16.17 -77.60
C GLN A 524 -64.16 15.86 -77.55
N LYS A 525 -63.60 15.31 -76.45
CA LYS A 525 -63.85 13.92 -75.96
C LYS A 525 -63.38 13.69 -74.50
N LYS A 526 -64.03 12.73 -73.85
CA LYS A 526 -63.89 12.22 -72.47
C LYS A 526 -62.72 11.24 -72.30
N LEU A 527 -62.39 10.95 -71.03
CA LEU A 527 -62.04 9.67 -70.35
C LEU A 527 -60.89 9.92 -69.34
N ALA A 528 -60.82 9.38 -68.12
CA ALA A 528 -61.73 8.54 -67.32
C ALA A 528 -61.36 8.70 -65.82
N ARG A 529 -62.34 8.42 -64.96
CA ARG A 529 -62.22 8.24 -63.50
C ARG A 529 -61.44 6.97 -63.15
N THR A 530 -60.83 6.96 -61.96
CA THR A 530 -61.05 6.07 -60.79
C THR A 530 -59.81 6.21 -59.90
N GLY A 531 -59.84 6.45 -58.58
CA GLY A 531 -60.86 6.24 -57.56
C GLY A 531 -60.27 5.36 -56.45
N VAL A 532 -60.42 5.83 -55.20
CA VAL A 532 -60.32 5.07 -53.93
C VAL A 532 -58.90 4.68 -53.50
N GLY A 533 -58.41 4.86 -52.28
CA GLY A 533 -59.00 5.17 -50.98
C GLY A 533 -58.46 4.21 -49.91
N THR A 534 -58.46 4.66 -48.65
CA THR A 534 -58.41 3.90 -47.37
C THR A 534 -57.08 3.52 -46.70
N PHE A 535 -56.87 4.15 -45.52
CA PHE A 535 -56.64 3.61 -44.15
C PHE A 535 -55.67 2.44 -43.88
N GLY A 536 -54.89 2.57 -42.80
CA GLY A 536 -54.47 1.40 -42.00
C GLY A 536 -53.18 1.48 -41.17
N VAL A 537 -53.23 2.07 -39.97
CA VAL A 537 -52.98 1.40 -38.66
C VAL A 537 -51.64 0.64 -38.40
N ALA A 538 -50.93 1.15 -37.36
CA ALA A 538 -50.30 0.46 -36.21
C ALA A 538 -48.87 -0.13 -36.22
N ALA A 539 -48.27 0.07 -35.03
CA ALA A 539 -47.52 -0.86 -34.17
C ALA A 539 -45.98 -0.97 -34.29
N VAL A 540 -45.31 -0.31 -33.34
CA VAL A 540 -44.47 -0.89 -32.26
C VAL A 540 -43.77 -2.23 -32.53
N SER A 541 -42.44 -2.27 -32.34
CA SER A 541 -41.61 -3.24 -31.58
C SER A 541 -40.18 -3.29 -32.16
N VAL A 542 -39.12 -2.86 -31.46
CA VAL A 542 -38.36 -3.57 -30.41
C VAL A 542 -37.35 -4.59 -30.99
N ILE A 543 -36.05 -4.33 -30.72
CA ILE A 543 -34.97 -5.26 -30.32
C ILE A 543 -33.88 -5.80 -31.30
N LEU A 544 -32.63 -5.53 -30.87
CA LEU A 544 -31.37 -6.33 -30.85
C LEU A 544 -30.35 -6.39 -32.02
N LEU A 545 -29.10 -6.13 -31.60
CA LEU A 545 -27.85 -6.88 -31.81
C LEU A 545 -27.03 -6.67 -33.11
N LEU A 546 -25.83 -6.09 -32.99
CA LEU A 546 -24.55 -6.83 -32.91
C LEU A 546 -23.32 -5.91 -32.87
N ALA A 547 -22.37 -6.28 -32.03
CA ALA A 547 -21.02 -5.75 -31.94
C ALA A 547 -20.11 -6.32 -33.05
N ALA A 548 -19.12 -5.54 -33.49
CA ALA A 548 -17.83 -6.07 -33.92
C ALA A 548 -16.76 -4.98 -33.89
N ALA A 549 -15.71 -5.24 -33.11
CA ALA A 549 -14.47 -4.48 -33.04
C ALA A 549 -13.64 -4.63 -34.32
N GLY A 550 -12.80 -3.63 -34.61
CA GLY A 550 -11.84 -3.69 -35.72
C GLY A 550 -10.81 -2.56 -35.66
N VAL A 551 -9.81 -2.77 -34.80
CA VAL A 551 -8.59 -1.98 -34.65
C VAL A 551 -7.80 -1.93 -35.96
N LEU A 552 -7.35 -0.74 -36.38
CA LEU A 552 -6.21 -0.60 -37.29
C LEU A 552 -5.33 0.57 -36.81
N THR A 553 -4.24 0.24 -36.11
CA THR A 553 -3.20 1.21 -35.75
C THR A 553 -2.00 0.97 -36.67
N VAL A 554 -1.63 2.01 -37.42
CA VAL A 554 -0.51 2.01 -38.37
C VAL A 554 0.81 2.22 -37.61
N LYS A 555 1.76 1.32 -37.85
CA LYS A 555 3.18 1.45 -37.49
C LYS A 555 3.87 2.47 -38.39
N ILE A 556 4.60 3.42 -37.81
CA ILE A 556 5.77 4.05 -38.44
C ILE A 556 6.96 4.01 -37.47
N ARG A 557 8.12 3.77 -38.08
CA ARG A 557 9.41 3.34 -37.53
C ARG A 557 10.42 4.48 -37.69
N ALA A 558 11.22 4.77 -36.67
CA ALA A 558 12.56 5.38 -36.73
C ALA A 558 13.16 5.22 -35.31
N ALA A 559 14.24 4.48 -35.02
CA ALA A 559 15.60 4.34 -35.55
C ALA A 559 16.55 5.49 -35.17
N LYS A 560 17.70 5.09 -34.59
CA LYS A 560 18.91 5.80 -34.11
C LYS A 560 18.84 6.30 -32.66
N GLU A 561 19.79 6.02 -31.76
CA GLU A 561 21.13 5.40 -31.79
C GLU A 561 21.36 4.65 -30.46
#